data_AF-A0A8C6WM98-F1
#
_entry.id   AF-A0A8C6WM98-F1
#
_cell.length_a   1.000
_cell.length_b   1.000
_cell.length_c   1.000
_cell.angle_alpha   90.00
_cell.angle_beta   90.00
_cell.angle_gamma   90.00
#
_symmetry.space_group_name_H-M   'P 1'
#
loop_
_entity.id
_entity.type
_entity.pdbx_description
1 polymer ?
#
loop_
_entity_poly.entity_id
_entity_poly.type
_entity_poly.pdbx_seq_one_letter_code
_entity_poly.pdbx_strand_id
1 'polypeptide(L)' 'QGYGIKKLQIACVVEDDKVGTDLLEEEITKFEDLVQSVDVAAFNKI' A
#
# COMPACT_ATOMS: atom_id res chain seq x y z
N GLN A 1 -22.45 -7.17 -10.64
CA GLN A 1 -21.84 -6.41 -11.76
C GLN A 1 -20.46 -5.92 -11.29
N GLY A 2 -19.41 -6.72 -11.49
CA GLY A 2 -18.03 -6.35 -11.14
C GLY A 2 -17.24 -6.16 -12.42
N TYR A 3 -17.38 -5.00 -13.04
CA TYR A 3 -16.75 -4.69 -14.32
C TYR A 3 -15.24 -4.49 -14.11
N GLY A 4 -14.43 -5.53 -14.31
CA GLY A 4 -13.02 -5.41 -14.69
C GLY A 4 -12.01 -4.87 -13.66
N ILE A 5 -12.43 -4.44 -12.47
CA ILE A 5 -11.51 -3.88 -11.46
C ILE A 5 -10.81 -5.04 -10.72
N LYS A 6 -9.55 -5.30 -11.07
CA LYS A 6 -8.67 -6.20 -10.31
C LYS A 6 -7.98 -5.38 -9.22
N LYS A 7 -8.35 -5.59 -7.95
CA LYS A 7 -7.66 -4.97 -6.81
C LYS A 7 -6.28 -5.62 -6.67
N LEU A 8 -5.22 -4.84 -6.87
CA LEU A 8 -3.85 -5.28 -6.62
C LEU A 8 -3.62 -5.24 -5.10
N GLN A 9 -3.26 -6.38 -4.50
CA GLN A 9 -2.91 -6.44 -3.09
C GLN A 9 -1.43 -6.82 -2.98
N ILE A 10 -0.64 -5.92 -2.40
CA ILE A 10 0.79 -6.12 -2.18
C ILE A 10 1.03 -6.17 -0.67
N ALA A 11 1.73 -7.20 -0.22
CA ALA A 11 2.27 -7.25 1.14
C ALA A 11 3.75 -6.83 1.07
N CYS A 12 4.11 -5.81 1.84
CA CYS A 12 5.50 -5.40 2.01
C CYS A 12 5.95 -5.74 3.43
N VAL A 13 7.09 -6.42 3.57
CA VAL A 13 7.73 -6.65 4.88
C VAL A 13 8.83 -5.62 4.98
N VAL A 14 8.69 -4.68 5.90
CA VAL A 14 9.67 -3.62 6.13
C VAL A 14 10.38 -3.82 7.46
N GLU A 15 11.69 -3.60 7.46
CA GLU A 15 12.47 -3.48 8.69
C GLU A 15 12.16 -2.11 9.31
N ASP A 16 11.43 -2.10 10.44
CA ASP A 16 11.04 -0.89 11.19
C ASP A 16 12.23 0.03 11.49
N ASP A 17 13.43 -0.55 11.63
CA ASP A 17 14.70 0.15 11.91
C ASP A 17 15.26 0.93 10.71
N LYS A 18 14.82 0.64 9.47
CA LYS A 18 15.37 1.22 8.23
C LYS A 18 14.36 1.89 7.33
N VAL A 19 13.12 1.42 7.31
CA VAL A 19 12.07 1.94 6.43
C VAL A 19 10.83 2.20 7.28
N GLY A 20 10.59 3.49 7.56
CA GLY A 20 9.39 3.93 8.26
C GLY A 20 8.15 3.78 7.38
N THR A 21 7.02 3.48 8.01
CA THR A 21 5.70 3.38 7.36
C THR A 21 5.31 4.67 6.63
N ASP A 22 5.75 5.83 7.14
CA ASP A 22 5.51 7.14 6.55
C ASP A 22 6.05 7.25 5.12
N LEU A 23 7.26 6.74 4.87
CA LEU A 23 7.88 6.76 3.53
C LEU A 23 7.11 5.90 2.53
N LEU A 24 6.58 4.75 2.98
CA LEU A 24 5.77 3.87 2.13
C LEU A 24 4.44 4.55 1.78
N GLU A 25 3.77 5.14 2.76
CA GLU A 25 2.51 5.86 2.53
C GLU A 25 2.72 7.06 1.59
N GLU A 26 3.78 7.84 1.77
CA GLU A 26 4.11 8.95 0.88
C GLU A 26 4.40 8.49 -0.55
N GLU A 27 5.21 7.45 -0.74
CA GLU A 27 5.53 6.92 -2.08
C GLU A 27 4.30 6.34 -2.76
N ILE A 28 3.44 5.60 -2.04
CA ILE A 28 2.20 5.03 -2.59
C ILE A 28 1.22 6.16 -2.97
N THR A 29 1.10 7.19 -2.12
CA THR A 29 0.20 8.32 -2.35
C THR A 29 0.64 9.16 -3.56
N LYS A 30 1.94 9.19 -3.91
CA LYS A 30 2.43 9.86 -5.13
C LYS A 30 1.94 9.20 -6.43
N PHE A 31 1.48 7.94 -6.39
CA PHE A 31 0.95 7.26 -7.57
C PHE A 31 -0.55 7.57 -7.79
N GLU A 32 -0.94 8.85 -7.73
CA GLU A 32 -2.32 9.33 -7.80
C GLU A 32 -3.06 8.92 -9.10
N ASP A 33 -2.32 8.71 -10.19
CA ASP A 33 -2.86 8.29 -11.50
C ASP A 33 -3.22 6.79 -11.56
N LEU A 34 -2.56 5.98 -10.72
CA LEU A 34 -2.71 4.52 -10.67
C LEU A 34 -3.47 4.05 -9.43
N VAL A 35 -3.43 4.84 -8.35
CA VAL A 35 -3.96 4.52 -7.04
C VAL A 35 -5.19 5.38 -6.79
N GLN A 36 -6.37 4.81 -7.05
CA GLN A 36 -7.63 5.50 -6.74
C GLN A 36 -7.92 5.61 -5.24
N SER A 37 -7.32 4.74 -4.42
CA SER A 37 -7.50 4.71 -2.97
C SER A 37 -6.41 3.87 -2.32
N VAL A 38 -5.91 4.31 -1.17
CA VAL A 38 -4.98 3.53 -0.34
C VAL A 38 -5.75 2.98 0.85
N ASP A 39 -5.76 1.66 1.02
CA ASP A 39 -6.28 0.98 2.20
C ASP A 39 -5.16 0.14 2.83
N VAL A 40 -4.96 0.26 4.14
CA VAL A 40 -4.10 -0.68 4.89
C VAL A 40 -4.87 -1.99 5.06
N ALA A 41 -4.51 -3.02 4.29
CA ALA A 41 -5.21 -4.30 4.33
C ALA A 41 -4.96 -5.10 5.61
N ALA A 42 -3.72 -5.06 6.14
CA ALA A 42 -3.34 -5.68 7.40
C ALA A 42 -1.99 -5.11 7.86
N PHE A 43 -1.87 -4.85 9.16
CA PHE A 43 -0.60 -4.48 9.80
C PHE A 43 -0.27 -5.56 10.83
N ASN A 44 0.68 -6.44 10.50
CA ASN A 44 1.17 -7.47 11.41
C ASN A 44 2.56 -7.06 11.89
N LYS A 45 2.73 -6.86 13.20
CA LYS A 45 4.06 -6.77 13.82
C LYS A 45 4.67 -8.17 13.88
N ILE A 46 5.85 -8.34 13.30
CA ILE A 46 6.70 -9.54 13.44
C ILE A 46 7.72 -9.27 14.56
#